data_AF-A0A848GJ24-F1
#
_entry.id   AF-A0A848GJ24-F1
#
_cell.length_a   1.000
_cell.length_b   1.000
_cell.length_c   1.000
_cell.angle_alpha   90.00
_cell.angle_beta   90.00
_cell.angle_gamma   90.00
#
_symmetry.space_group_name_H-M   'P 1'
#
loop_
_entity.id
_entity.type
_entity.pdbx_description
1 polymer ?
#
loop_
_entity_poly.entity_id
_entity_poly.type
_entity_poly.pdbx_seq_one_letter_code
_entity_poly.pdbx_strand_id
1 'polypeptide(L)' 'MKTKQEILERISAIKEDAQLIEEKLTQEFSKLHPDRDFMLLKFLHKEKCCWESAIRELEWALND' A
#
# COMPACT_ATOMS: atom_id res chain seq x y z
N MET A 1 -20.65 14.58 -3.73
CA MET A 1 -20.37 13.17 -3.42
C MET A 1 -19.47 12.64 -4.52
N LYS A 2 -18.40 11.91 -4.19
CA LYS A 2 -17.65 11.18 -5.22
C LYS A 2 -18.57 10.14 -5.84
N THR A 3 -18.51 9.95 -7.15
CA THR A 3 -19.28 8.88 -7.78
C THR A 3 -18.69 7.52 -7.42
N LYS A 4 -19.51 6.46 -7.40
CA LYS A 4 -19.05 5.09 -7.14
C LYS A 4 -17.85 4.70 -8.03
N GLN A 5 -17.89 5.16 -9.27
CA GLN A 5 -16.83 4.96 -10.25
C GLN A 5 -15.51 5.63 -9.85
N GLU A 6 -15.54 6.89 -9.40
CA GLU A 6 -14.35 7.60 -8.91
C GLU A 6 -13.72 6.93 -7.68
N ILE A 7 -14.54 6.36 -6.79
CA ILE A 7 -14.03 5.64 -5.61
C ILE A 7 -13.33 4.35 -6.06
N LEU A 8 -13.92 3.60 -7.00
CA LEU A 8 -13.31 2.39 -7.55
C LEU A 8 -11.98 2.68 -8.27
N GLU A 9 -11.93 3.74 -9.08
CA GLU A 9 -10.69 4.18 -9.74
C GLU A 9 -9.62 4.56 -8.72
N ARG A 10 -10.01 5.24 -7.64
CA ARG A 10 -9.07 5.60 -6.57
C ARG A 10 -8.55 4.38 -5.81
N ILE A 11 -9.41 3.41 -5.53
CA ILE A 11 -9.01 2.13 -4.92
C ILE A 11 -8.02 1.40 -5.84
N SER A 12 -8.28 1.38 -7.16
CA SER A 12 -7.37 0.75 -8.13
C SER A 12 -5.99 1.39 -8.09
N ALA A 13 -5.91 2.71 -8.16
CA ALA A 13 -4.64 3.44 -8.09
C ALA A 13 -3.88 3.16 -6.78
N ILE A 14 -4.57 3.15 -5.64
CA ILE A 14 -3.93 2.86 -4.35
C ILE A 14 -3.45 1.40 -4.28
N LYS A 15 -4.17 0.45 -4.90
CA LYS A 15 -3.74 -0.96 -4.97
C LYS A 15 -2.48 -1.13 -5.81
N GLU A 16 -2.33 -0.37 -6.89
CA GLU A 16 -1.09 -0.34 -7.68
C GLU A 16 0.11 0.18 -6.85
N ASP A 17 -0.09 1.28 -6.11
CA ASP A 17 0.94 1.82 -5.21
C ASP A 17 1.31 0.84 -4.09
N ALA A 18 0.32 0.17 -3.50
CA ALA A 18 0.53 -0.85 -2.48
C ALA A 18 1.30 -2.06 -3.02
N GLN A 19 1.04 -2.46 -4.27
CA GLN A 19 1.79 -3.53 -4.93
C GLN A 19 3.27 -3.16 -5.11
N LEU A 20 3.57 -1.91 -5.52
CA LEU A 20 4.95 -1.44 -5.65
C LEU A 20 5.71 -1.49 -4.31
N ILE A 21 5.02 -1.18 -3.21
CA ILE A 21 5.60 -1.28 -1.87
C ILE A 21 5.87 -2.73 -1.49
N GLU A 22 4.97 -3.66 -1.81
CA GLU A 22 5.15 -5.08 -1.55
C GLU A 22 6.34 -5.66 -2.34
N GLU A 23 6.50 -5.25 -3.59
CA GLU A 23 7.64 -5.63 -4.43
C GLU A 23 8.95 -5.13 -3.82
N LYS A 24 9.00 -3.88 -3.35
CA LYS A 24 10.19 -3.32 -2.68
C LYS A 24 10.48 -4.01 -1.34
N LEU A 25 9.47 -4.33 -0.55
CA LEU A 25 9.62 -5.11 0.68
C LEU A 25 10.21 -6.48 0.37
N THR A 26 9.68 -7.16 -0.65
CA THR A 26 10.15 -8.48 -1.08
C THR A 26 11.60 -8.43 -1.55
N GLN A 27 11.97 -7.43 -2.36
CA GLN A 27 13.34 -7.20 -2.78
C GLN A 27 14.27 -6.98 -1.58
N GLU A 28 13.87 -6.17 -0.61
CA GLU A 28 14.69 -5.88 0.56
C GLU A 28 14.83 -7.10 1.49
N PHE A 29 13.76 -7.87 1.70
CA PHE A 29 13.80 -9.11 2.48
C PHE A 29 14.59 -10.23 1.80
N SER A 30 14.70 -10.20 0.47
CA SER A 30 15.52 -11.16 -0.29
C SER A 30 17.02 -10.98 -0.05
N LYS A 31 17.46 -9.81 0.43
CA LYS A 31 18.86 -9.56 0.79
C LYS A 31 19.26 -10.31 2.05
N LEU A 32 20.55 -10.65 2.15
CA LEU A 32 21.15 -11.16 3.37
C LEU A 32 21.00 -10.13 4.50
N HIS A 33 20.80 -10.60 5.74
CA HIS A 33 20.56 -9.73 6.90
C HIS A 33 21.49 -8.53 7.05
N PRO A 34 22.82 -8.62 6.82
CA PRO A 34 23.70 -7.45 6.92
C PRO A 34 23.49 -6.41 5.80
N ASP A 35 22.93 -6.81 4.66
CA ASP A 35 22.75 -5.94 3.48
C ASP A 35 21.35 -5.30 3.42
N ARG A 36 20.51 -5.57 4.42
CA ARG A 36 19.17 -5.01 4.53
C ARG A 36 19.22 -3.57 5.00
N ASP A 37 18.51 -2.71 4.30
CA ASP A 37 18.20 -1.36 4.71
C ASP A 37 17.00 -1.38 5.67
N PHE A 38 17.29 -1.41 6.97
CA PHE A 38 16.27 -1.39 8.02
C PHE A 38 15.47 -0.07 8.07
N MET A 39 16.05 1.04 7.61
CA MET A 39 15.33 2.32 7.55
C MET A 39 14.29 2.26 6.43
N LEU A 40 14.68 1.75 5.26
CA LEU A 40 13.78 1.51 4.15
C LEU A 40 12.68 0.50 4.53
N LEU A 41 13.01 -0.62 5.17
CA LEU A 41 12.01 -1.61 5.61
C LEU A 41 10.98 -0.99 6.55
N LYS A 42 11.42 -0.18 7.52
CA LYS A 42 10.53 0.49 8.46
C LYS A 42 9.62 1.51 7.75
N PHE A 43 10.17 2.25 6.80
CA PHE A 43 9.40 3.19 5.98
C PHE A 43 8.36 2.46 5.13
N LEU A 44 8.77 1.45 4.35
CA LEU A 44 7.90 0.67 3.49
C LEU A 44 6.78 -0.03 4.28
N HIS A 45 7.08 -0.57 5.45
CA HIS A 45 6.07 -1.18 6.32
C HIS A 45 5.02 -0.15 6.77
N LYS A 46 5.45 1.05 7.19
CA LYS A 46 4.54 2.13 7.56
C LYS A 46 3.66 2.56 6.38
N GLU A 47 4.26 2.77 5.21
CA GLU A 47 3.53 3.15 4.00
C GLU A 47 2.49 2.09 3.64
N LYS A 48 2.86 0.80 3.65
CA LYS A 48 1.92 -0.31 3.42
C LYS A 48 0.69 -0.21 4.33
N CYS A 49 0.90 -0.02 5.64
CA CYS A 49 -0.21 0.14 6.58
C CYS A 49 -1.10 1.34 6.24
N CYS A 50 -0.53 2.47 5.84
CA CYS A 50 -1.29 3.65 5.44
C CYS A 50 -2.16 3.38 4.20
N TRP A 51 -1.62 2.72 3.17
CA TRP A 51 -2.37 2.40 1.96
C TRP A 51 -3.46 1.37 2.21
N GLU A 52 -3.21 0.35 3.02
CA GLU A 52 -4.22 -0.62 3.43
C GLU A 52 -5.38 0.05 4.21
N SER A 53 -5.06 0.99 5.10
CA SER A 53 -6.09 1.78 5.80
C SER A 53 -6.91 2.63 4.82
N ALA A 54 -6.26 3.32 3.88
CA ALA A 54 -6.96 4.13 2.87
C ALA A 54 -7.88 3.29 1.98
N ILE A 55 -7.46 2.08 1.58
CA ILE A 55 -8.30 1.14 0.84
C ILE A 55 -9.55 0.78 1.68
N ARG A 56 -9.38 0.42 2.95
CA ARG A 56 -10.51 0.05 3.83
C ARG A 56 -11.52 1.18 3.99
N GLU A 57 -11.05 2.42 4.17
CA GLU A 57 -11.93 3.59 4.28
C GLU A 57 -12.74 3.83 2.99
N LEU A 58 -12.10 3.67 1.84
CA LEU A 58 -12.78 3.81 0.55
C LEU A 58 -13.74 2.64 0.27
N GLU A 59 -13.39 1.42 0.69
CA GLU A 59 -14.27 0.25 0.61
C GLU A 59 -15.48 0.41 1.54
N TRP A 60 -15.34 1.01 2.72
CA TRP A 60 -16.48 1.37 3.57
C TRP A 60 -17.38 2.40 2.89
N ALA A 61 -16.81 3.45 2.29
CA ALA A 61 -17.58 4.45 1.56
C ALA A 61 -18.32 3.91 0.32
N LEU A 62 -18.01 2.70 -0.15
CA LEU A 62 -18.75 2.00 -1.21
C LEU A 62 -19.91 1.14 -0.70
N ASN A 63 -19.88 0.79 0.58
CA ASN A 63 -20.85 -0.11 1.22
C ASN A 63 -21.89 0.63 2.08
N ASP A 64 -21.60 1.88 2.47
CA ASP A 64 -22.57 2.86 3.00
C ASP A 64 -23.44 3.47 1.89
#